data_AF-A0A948DLS1-F1
#
_entry.id   AF-A0A948DLS1-F1
#
_cell.length_a   1.000
_cell.length_b   1.000
_cell.length_c   1.000
_cell.angle_alpha   90.00
_cell.angle_beta   90.00
_cell.angle_gamma   90.00
#
_symmetry.space_group_name_H-M   'P 1'
#
loop_
_entity.id
_entity.type
_entity.pdbx_description
1 polymer ?
#
loop_
_entity_poly.entity_id
_entity_poly.type
_entity_poly.pdbx_seq_one_letter_code
_entity_poly.pdbx_strand_id
1 'polypeptide(L)'
;MMSEDQLQGVFEGVSVVLKLQIDLSAPDGGWQSTEDLVTNESLGYIFGFVDGVQQALNMNDTDTKIEMLVAVMVTLLGEGVGAAAAQKALEMQRNQDFDTARKVAGQQAVAFIRDKKPPMGLSHILFGHPLDKVYGLDSNGA
;
A
#
# COMPACT_ATOMS: atom_id res chain seq x y z
N MET A 1 6.54 18.44 -14.44
CA MET A 1 7.30 17.74 -13.40
C MET A 1 6.84 18.32 -12.07
N MET A 2 6.45 17.49 -11.10
CA MET A 2 6.10 17.97 -9.76
C MET A 2 7.35 18.57 -9.09
N SER A 3 7.18 19.56 -8.21
CA SER A 3 8.29 20.04 -7.39
C SER A 3 8.62 19.05 -6.28
N GLU A 4 9.83 19.16 -5.70
CA GLU A 4 10.25 18.35 -4.55
C GLU A 4 9.27 18.50 -3.36
N ASP A 5 8.82 19.72 -3.07
CA ASP A 5 7.80 19.97 -2.03
C ASP A 5 6.48 19.24 -2.29
N GLN A 6 6.04 19.19 -3.55
CA GLN A 6 4.81 18.48 -3.94
C GLN A 6 4.99 16.97 -3.78
N LEU A 7 6.15 16.44 -4.18
CA LEU A 7 6.47 15.02 -4.04
C LEU A 7 6.52 14.61 -2.57
N GLN A 8 7.15 15.44 -1.73
CA GLN A 8 7.21 15.26 -0.29
C GLN A 8 5.80 15.24 0.33
N GLY A 9 4.93 16.16 -0.05
CA GLY A 9 3.55 16.18 0.42
C GLY A 9 2.73 14.95 0.01
N VAL A 10 2.96 14.41 -1.19
CA VAL A 10 2.32 13.15 -1.63
C VAL A 10 2.84 11.96 -0.83
N PHE A 11 4.16 11.88 -0.64
CA PHE A 11 4.80 10.84 0.18
C PHE A 11 4.24 10.84 1.62
N GLU A 12 4.17 12.01 2.26
CA GLU A 12 3.63 12.15 3.61
C GLU A 12 2.16 11.73 3.65
N GLY A 13 1.36 12.18 2.68
CA GLY A 13 -0.06 11.81 2.58
C GLY A 13 -0.27 10.30 2.44
N VAL A 14 0.52 9.63 1.58
CA VAL A 14 0.46 8.18 1.40
C VAL A 14 0.84 7.45 2.69
N SER A 15 1.94 7.86 3.32
CA SER A 15 2.41 7.27 4.57
C SER A 15 1.38 7.42 5.68
N VAL A 16 0.75 8.60 5.82
CA VAL A 16 -0.32 8.85 6.80
C VAL A 16 -1.52 7.94 6.56
N VAL A 17 -2.00 7.81 5.32
CA VAL A 17 -3.18 6.99 5.00
C VAL A 17 -2.94 5.51 5.27
N LEU A 18 -1.76 4.99 4.95
CA LEU A 18 -1.39 3.60 5.24
C LEU A 18 -1.19 3.39 6.74
N LYS A 19 -0.52 4.34 7.42
CA LYS A 19 -0.31 4.28 8.86
C LYS A 19 -1.63 4.28 9.63
N LEU A 20 -2.61 5.07 9.20
CA LEU A 20 -3.96 5.06 9.79
C LEU A 20 -4.63 3.69 9.68
N GLN A 21 -4.49 2.99 8.55
CA GLN A 21 -5.03 1.63 8.41
C GLN A 21 -4.33 0.62 9.35
N ILE A 22 -3.01 0.75 9.53
CA ILE A 22 -2.25 -0.06 10.50
C ILE A 22 -2.73 0.24 11.93
N ASP A 23 -2.85 1.52 12.29
CA ASP A 23 -3.23 1.95 13.65
C ASP A 23 -4.66 1.57 14.01
N LEU A 24 -5.58 1.63 13.04
CA LEU A 24 -6.94 1.13 13.21
C LEU A 24 -6.98 -0.36 13.55
N SER A 25 -5.96 -1.11 13.13
CA SER A 25 -5.92 -2.56 13.26
C SER A 25 -5.06 -3.04 14.44
N ALA A 26 -4.26 -2.14 15.03
CA ALA A 26 -3.38 -2.45 16.16
C ALA A 26 -4.08 -3.03 17.41
N PRO A 27 -5.29 -2.58 17.81
CA PRO A 27 -5.93 -3.11 19.02
C PRO A 27 -6.30 -4.60 18.94
N ASP A 28 -6.71 -5.08 17.76
CA ASP A 28 -7.24 -6.45 17.58
C ASP A 28 -6.40 -7.31 16.62
N GLY A 29 -5.34 -6.75 16.02
CA GLY A 29 -4.52 -7.42 15.00
C GLY A 29 -3.60 -8.53 15.52
N GLY A 30 -3.37 -8.59 16.84
CA GLY A 30 -2.63 -9.68 17.48
C GLY A 30 -1.13 -9.73 17.20
N TRP A 31 -0.56 -8.72 16.54
CA TRP A 31 0.89 -8.64 16.25
C TRP A 31 1.70 -8.26 17.49
N GLN A 32 2.88 -8.84 17.58
CA GLN A 32 3.84 -8.59 18.64
C GLN A 32 5.00 -7.72 18.17
N SER A 33 5.24 -7.67 16.85
CA SER A 33 6.26 -6.81 16.26
C SER A 33 5.88 -6.32 14.86
N THR A 34 6.67 -5.37 14.33
CA THR A 34 6.50 -4.81 12.99
C THR A 34 6.71 -5.86 11.89
N GLU A 35 7.52 -6.87 12.14
CA GLU A 35 7.77 -7.99 11.23
C GLU A 35 6.52 -8.84 10.99
N ASP A 36 5.62 -8.94 11.98
CA ASP A 36 4.35 -9.65 11.82
C ASP A 36 3.42 -8.95 10.80
N LEU A 37 3.63 -7.65 10.56
CA LEU A 37 2.92 -6.90 9.51
C LEU A 37 3.44 -7.25 8.11
N VAL A 38 4.53 -8.00 7.95
CA VAL A 38 5.22 -8.24 6.67
C VAL A 38 4.75 -9.57 6.05
N THR A 39 3.49 -9.61 5.63
CA THR A 39 2.88 -10.70 4.85
C THR A 39 2.94 -10.43 3.35
N ASN A 40 2.63 -11.43 2.51
CA ASN A 40 2.62 -11.22 1.05
C ASN A 40 1.52 -10.22 0.66
N GLU A 41 0.37 -10.32 1.32
CA GLU A 41 -0.81 -9.49 1.09
C GLU A 41 -0.57 -8.06 1.54
N SER A 42 0.01 -7.84 2.72
CA SER A 42 0.26 -6.48 3.22
C SER A 42 1.31 -5.75 2.36
N LEU A 43 2.37 -6.47 1.95
CA LEU A 43 3.38 -5.95 1.02
C LEU A 43 2.76 -5.65 -0.35
N GLY A 44 1.94 -6.57 -0.87
CA GLY A 44 1.19 -6.36 -2.10
C GLY A 44 0.31 -5.13 -2.02
N TYR A 45 -0.41 -4.97 -0.91
CA TYR A 45 -1.29 -3.84 -0.70
C TYR A 45 -0.53 -2.51 -0.62
N ILE A 46 0.52 -2.41 0.19
CA ILE A 46 1.33 -1.18 0.30
C ILE A 46 1.91 -0.82 -1.06
N PHE A 47 2.49 -1.80 -1.77
CA PHE A 47 3.03 -1.60 -3.11
C PHE A 47 1.96 -1.05 -4.07
N GLY A 48 0.81 -1.74 -4.15
CA GLY A 48 -0.25 -1.38 -5.07
C GLY A 48 -0.86 -0.02 -4.76
N PHE A 49 -0.97 0.34 -3.48
CA PHE A 49 -1.46 1.64 -3.07
C PHE A 49 -0.53 2.78 -3.54
N VAL A 50 0.79 2.61 -3.31
CA VAL A 50 1.81 3.57 -3.76
C VAL A 50 1.78 3.70 -5.29
N ASP A 51 1.81 2.59 -6.01
CA ASP A 51 1.76 2.56 -7.49
C ASP A 51 0.46 3.20 -8.02
N GLY A 52 -0.69 2.91 -7.40
CA GLY A 52 -1.96 3.51 -7.77
C GLY A 52 -2.02 5.02 -7.58
N VAL A 53 -1.43 5.56 -6.51
CA VAL A 53 -1.28 7.02 -6.31
C VAL A 53 -0.37 7.62 -7.37
N GLN A 54 0.79 7.00 -7.64
CA GLN A 54 1.73 7.45 -8.66
C GLN A 54 1.07 7.49 -10.05
N GLN A 55 0.28 6.48 -10.40
CA GLN A 55 -0.50 6.44 -11.64
C GLN A 55 -1.58 7.52 -11.67
N ALA A 56 -2.33 7.71 -10.58
CA ALA A 56 -3.36 8.75 -10.51
C ALA A 56 -2.80 10.17 -10.69
N LEU A 57 -1.54 10.38 -10.30
CA LEU A 57 -0.82 11.65 -10.43
C LEU A 57 0.02 11.77 -11.72
N ASN A 58 -0.04 10.78 -12.61
CA ASN A 58 0.76 10.70 -13.84
C ASN A 58 2.28 10.81 -13.60
N MET A 59 2.76 10.22 -12.50
CA MET A 59 4.19 10.08 -12.25
C MET A 59 4.76 8.99 -13.16
N ASN A 60 5.70 9.35 -14.04
CA ASN A 60 6.25 8.44 -15.04
C ASN A 60 7.74 8.12 -14.84
N ASP A 61 8.40 8.82 -13.91
CA ASP A 61 9.81 8.59 -13.59
C ASP A 61 9.98 7.34 -12.73
N THR A 62 10.73 6.36 -13.22
CA THR A 62 10.89 5.06 -12.56
C THR A 62 11.65 5.17 -11.25
N ASP A 63 12.70 6.00 -11.20
CA ASP A 63 13.53 6.14 -10.01
C ASP A 63 12.72 6.75 -8.87
N THR A 64 11.96 7.82 -9.14
CA THR A 64 11.02 8.43 -8.21
C THR A 64 9.99 7.42 -7.70
N LYS A 65 9.50 6.52 -8.56
CA LYS A 65 8.52 5.51 -8.15
C LYS A 65 9.08 4.54 -7.13
N ILE A 66 10.29 4.06 -7.37
CA ILE A 66 11.00 3.12 -6.49
C ILE A 66 11.38 3.81 -5.19
N GLU A 67 11.93 5.02 -5.26
CA GLU A 67 12.30 5.82 -4.08
C GLU A 67 11.11 6.04 -3.15
N MET A 68 9.96 6.43 -3.71
CA MET A 68 8.74 6.63 -2.93
C MET A 68 8.26 5.33 -2.28
N LEU A 69 8.32 4.19 -2.99
CA LEU A 69 7.97 2.89 -2.42
C LEU A 69 8.87 2.55 -1.22
N VAL A 70 10.19 2.68 -1.39
CA VAL A 70 11.17 2.41 -0.33
C VAL A 70 10.95 3.33 0.86
N ALA A 71 10.78 4.63 0.61
CA ALA A 71 10.55 5.62 1.65
C ALA A 71 9.27 5.31 2.44
N VAL A 72 8.17 4.95 1.77
CA VAL A 72 6.92 4.56 2.43
C VAL A 72 7.13 3.32 3.30
N MET A 73 7.79 2.27 2.79
CA MET A 73 8.02 1.06 3.59
C MET A 73 8.91 1.31 4.80
N VAL A 74 9.99 2.08 4.65
CA VAL A 74 10.85 2.52 5.76
C VAL A 74 10.08 3.34 6.78
N THR A 75 9.19 4.22 6.34
CA THR A 75 8.38 5.07 7.23
C THR A 75 7.38 4.24 8.04
N LEU A 76 6.76 3.25 7.41
CA LEU A 76 5.75 2.42 8.06
C LEU A 76 6.36 1.35 8.96
N LEU A 77 7.48 0.76 8.55
CA LEU A 77 8.03 -0.45 9.16
C LEU A 77 9.37 -0.22 9.89
N GLY A 78 9.95 0.97 9.80
CA GLY A 78 11.29 1.28 10.28
C GLY A 78 12.38 0.96 9.25
N GLU A 79 13.58 1.52 9.45
CA GLU A 79 14.66 1.50 8.46
C GLU A 79 15.09 0.08 8.04
N GLY A 80 15.37 -0.81 9.00
CA GLY A 80 15.82 -2.17 8.71
C GLY A 80 14.73 -3.03 8.07
N VAL A 81 13.58 -3.14 8.74
CA VAL A 81 12.47 -3.99 8.28
C VAL A 81 11.86 -3.44 6.98
N GLY A 82 11.70 -2.13 6.88
CA GLY A 82 11.12 -1.45 5.72
C GLY A 82 11.99 -1.55 4.47
N ALA A 83 13.31 -1.42 4.58
CA ALA A 83 14.20 -1.61 3.44
C ALA A 83 14.16 -3.06 2.93
N ALA A 84 14.19 -4.05 3.84
CA ALA A 84 14.06 -5.45 3.49
C ALA A 84 12.68 -5.79 2.89
N ALA A 85 11.62 -5.19 3.43
CA ALA A 85 10.25 -5.31 2.92
C ALA A 85 10.11 -4.76 1.49
N ALA A 86 10.73 -3.60 1.21
CA ALA A 86 10.69 -2.99 -0.12
C ALA A 86 11.39 -3.88 -1.16
N GLN A 87 12.57 -4.40 -0.82
CA GLN A 87 13.28 -5.37 -1.66
C GLN A 87 12.41 -6.62 -1.91
N LYS A 88 11.87 -7.21 -0.84
CA LYS A 88 11.00 -8.40 -0.94
C LYS A 88 9.78 -8.14 -1.82
N ALA A 89 9.15 -6.97 -1.71
CA ALA A 89 8.00 -6.59 -2.53
C ALA A 89 8.36 -6.50 -4.03
N LEU A 90 9.54 -5.99 -4.37
CA LEU A 90 10.04 -5.95 -5.75
C LEU A 90 10.29 -7.37 -6.31
N GLU A 91 10.71 -8.31 -5.48
CA GLU A 91 10.93 -9.71 -5.86
C GLU A 91 9.63 -10.52 -5.98
N MET A 92 8.56 -10.10 -5.28
CA MET A 92 7.29 -10.81 -5.14
C MET A 92 6.28 -10.60 -6.28
N GLN A 93 6.65 -9.94 -7.37
CA GLN A 93 5.72 -9.62 -8.48
C GLN A 93 5.03 -10.83 -9.13
N ARG A 94 5.54 -12.06 -8.90
CA ARG A 94 4.95 -13.31 -9.40
C ARG A 94 4.11 -14.07 -8.37
N ASN A 95 4.06 -13.60 -7.12
CA ASN A 95 3.26 -14.21 -6.07
C ASN A 95 1.78 -13.81 -6.22
N GLN A 96 0.88 -14.79 -6.13
CA GLN A 96 -0.54 -14.58 -6.40
C GLN A 96 -1.24 -13.73 -5.32
N ASP A 97 -0.93 -13.96 -4.05
CA ASP A 97 -1.54 -13.24 -2.92
C ASP A 97 -1.09 -11.78 -2.95
N PHE A 98 0.21 -11.57 -3.19
CA PHE A 98 0.80 -10.25 -3.43
C PHE A 98 0.13 -9.53 -4.60
N ASP A 99 0.02 -10.17 -5.78
CA ASP A 99 -0.55 -9.53 -6.97
C ASP A 99 -2.04 -9.20 -6.80
N THR A 100 -2.78 -10.06 -6.11
CA THR A 100 -4.19 -9.82 -5.78
C THR A 100 -4.33 -8.59 -4.89
N ALA A 101 -3.58 -8.54 -3.78
CA ALA A 101 -3.60 -7.41 -2.87
C ALA A 101 -3.13 -6.10 -3.55
N ARG A 102 -2.11 -6.19 -4.40
CA ARG A 102 -1.58 -5.07 -5.20
C ARG A 102 -2.63 -4.47 -6.12
N LYS A 103 -3.36 -5.31 -6.86
CA LYS A 103 -4.42 -4.85 -7.77
C LYS A 103 -5.55 -4.15 -7.01
N VAL A 104 -6.00 -4.74 -5.90
CA VAL A 104 -7.04 -4.14 -5.04
C VAL A 104 -6.59 -2.79 -4.50
N ALA A 105 -5.36 -2.72 -3.97
CA ALA A 105 -4.82 -1.49 -3.42
C ALA A 105 -4.67 -0.38 -4.45
N GLY A 106 -4.22 -0.70 -5.67
CA GLY A 106 -4.12 0.28 -6.76
C GLY A 106 -5.48 0.88 -7.14
N GLN A 107 -6.52 0.05 -7.20
CA GLN A 107 -7.89 0.53 -7.43
C GLN A 107 -8.37 1.43 -6.28
N GLN A 108 -8.11 1.04 -5.03
CA GLN A 108 -8.49 1.84 -3.86
C GLN A 108 -7.72 3.15 -3.78
N ALA A 109 -6.45 3.18 -4.15
CA ALA A 109 -5.66 4.41 -4.25
C ALA A 109 -6.29 5.39 -5.26
N VAL A 110 -6.63 4.91 -6.47
CA VAL A 110 -7.27 5.75 -7.49
C VAL A 110 -8.63 6.26 -7.01
N ALA A 111 -9.45 5.39 -6.41
CA ALA A 111 -10.76 5.77 -5.85
C ALA A 111 -10.63 6.77 -4.68
N PHE A 112 -9.60 6.63 -3.84
CA PHE A 112 -9.32 7.57 -2.76
C PHE A 112 -8.95 8.95 -3.30
N ILE A 113 -8.05 9.01 -4.29
CA ILE A 113 -7.61 10.26 -4.89
C ILE A 113 -8.77 10.97 -5.61
N ARG A 114 -9.53 10.24 -6.44
CA ARG A 114 -10.58 10.79 -7.30
C ARG A 114 -11.93 10.99 -6.58
N ASP A 115 -12.38 9.97 -5.86
CA ASP A 115 -13.74 9.92 -5.31
C ASP A 115 -13.79 10.13 -3.79
N LYS A 116 -12.63 10.35 -3.14
CA LYS A 116 -12.49 10.49 -1.67
C LYS A 116 -13.01 9.28 -0.89
N LYS A 117 -13.04 8.11 -1.53
CA LYS A 117 -13.43 6.84 -0.93
C LYS A 117 -12.30 6.32 -0.02
N PRO A 118 -12.52 6.11 1.29
CA PRO A 118 -11.45 5.70 2.21
C PRO A 118 -10.86 4.32 1.86
N PRO A 119 -9.54 4.17 1.68
CA PRO A 119 -8.94 2.87 1.43
C PRO A 119 -8.86 2.09 2.74
N MET A 120 -9.44 0.89 2.78
CA MET A 120 -9.58 0.08 4.00
C MET A 120 -9.02 -1.34 3.82
N GLY A 121 -8.35 -1.63 2.69
CA GLY A 121 -7.89 -2.99 2.42
C GLY A 121 -6.72 -3.42 3.30
N LEU A 122 -5.82 -2.51 3.67
CA LEU A 122 -4.71 -2.88 4.56
C LEU A 122 -5.24 -3.29 5.93
N SER A 123 -6.17 -2.53 6.50
CA SER A 123 -6.75 -2.88 7.80
C SER A 123 -7.50 -4.21 7.76
N HIS A 124 -8.20 -4.53 6.67
CA HIS A 124 -8.83 -5.83 6.51
C HIS A 124 -7.82 -6.98 6.46
N ILE A 125 -6.77 -6.86 5.64
CA ILE A 125 -5.68 -7.87 5.59
C ILE A 125 -5.14 -8.12 7.00
N LEU A 126 -4.90 -7.02 7.70
CA LEU A 126 -4.35 -7.01 9.03
C LEU A 126 -5.31 -7.67 10.05
N PHE A 127 -6.62 -7.43 9.99
CA PHE A 127 -7.59 -8.18 10.79
C PHE A 127 -7.77 -9.66 10.37
N GLY A 128 -7.03 -10.14 9.36
CA GLY A 128 -7.21 -11.49 8.81
C GLY A 128 -8.52 -11.65 8.02
N HIS A 129 -9.11 -10.53 7.56
CA HIS A 129 -10.30 -10.53 6.74
C HIS A 129 -9.93 -10.58 5.25
N PRO A 130 -10.67 -11.35 4.43
CA PRO A 130 -10.41 -11.41 3.00
C PRO A 130 -10.75 -10.08 2.31
N LEU A 131 -9.97 -9.74 1.28
CA LEU A 131 -10.06 -8.49 0.52
C LEU A 131 -11.29 -8.42 -0.41
N ASP A 132 -11.92 -9.55 -0.71
CA ASP A 132 -13.15 -9.64 -1.51
C ASP A 132 -14.33 -8.88 -0.88
N LYS A 133 -14.24 -8.58 0.43
CA LYS A 133 -15.19 -7.77 1.17
C LYS A 133 -14.86 -6.27 1.20
N VAL A 134 -13.74 -5.84 0.60
CA VAL A 134 -13.29 -4.43 0.62
C VAL A 134 -13.46 -3.81 -0.75
N TYR A 135 -14.48 -2.94 -0.86
CA TYR A 135 -15.04 -2.47 -2.13
C TYR A 135 -15.44 -3.65 -2.99
N GLY A 136 -16.75 -3.93 -3.06
CA GLY A 136 -17.31 -4.96 -3.92
C GLY A 136 -16.60 -4.96 -5.26
N LEU A 137 -15.66 -5.89 -5.41
CA LEU A 137 -15.19 -6.37 -6.69
C LEU A 137 -16.41 -7.14 -7.21
N ASP A 138 -17.43 -6.37 -7.61
CA ASP A 138 -18.52 -6.91 -8.38
C ASP A 138 -17.82 -7.59 -9.54
N SER A 139 -18.03 -8.89 -9.59
CA SER A 139 -17.54 -9.84 -10.56
C SER A 139 -18.24 -9.58 -11.90
N ASN A 140 -18.18 -8.34 -12.38
CA ASN A 140 -18.70 -7.87 -13.66
C ASN A 140 -17.54 -7.58 -14.62
N GLY A 141 -16.64 -8.57 -14.72
CA GLY A 141 -15.56 -8.62 -15.69
C GLY A 141 -15.48 -10.02 -16.30
N ALA A 142 -16.61 -10.52 -16.80
CA ALA A 142 -16.69 -11.66 -17.71
C ALA A 142 -17.70 -11.31 -18.82
#